data_AF-A0A2R7MN37-F1
#
_entry.id   AF-A0A2R7MN37-F1
#
_cell.length_a   1.000
_cell.length_b   1.000
_cell.length_c   1.000
_cell.angle_alpha   90.00
_cell.angle_beta   90.00
_cell.angle_gamma   90.00
#
_symmetry.space_group_name_H-M   'P 1'
#
loop_
_entity.id
_entity.type
_entity.pdbx_description
1 polymer ?
#
loop_
_entity_poly.entity_id
_entity_poly.type
_entity_poly.pdbx_seq_one_letter_code
_entity_poly.pdbx_strand_id
1 'polypeptide(L)'
;MKKFYHYTPEFKLQTIIDSGEIKLATKSVGHKKEKPVAWVSSNEFWEHTATKMAFIDGNIKQLTFEEQLRDIGCARIEVCSTGIMSWAKLIHKAKMNPFIASIMEEKGIQMGGKPSEWYGSLNAIKKKNWSRAEVFRNGEWVLFESFQSIEAL
;
A
#
# COMPACT_ATOMS: atom_id res chain seq x y z
N MET A 1 -17.17 9.64 -4.11
CA MET A 1 -16.70 8.24 -4.29
C MET A 1 -15.61 7.97 -3.26
N LYS A 2 -15.53 6.78 -2.66
CA LYS A 2 -14.47 6.46 -1.67
C LYS A 2 -13.12 6.33 -2.39
N LYS A 3 -12.09 7.02 -1.88
CA LYS A 3 -10.72 6.99 -2.40
C LYS A 3 -9.88 5.96 -1.64
N PHE A 4 -8.87 5.41 -2.30
CA PHE A 4 -7.90 4.51 -1.69
C PHE A 4 -6.48 4.91 -2.07
N TYR A 5 -5.51 4.55 -1.23
CA TYR A 5 -4.14 4.98 -1.36
C TYR A 5 -3.21 3.77 -1.32
N HIS A 6 -2.38 3.61 -2.35
CA HIS A 6 -1.23 2.70 -2.31
C HIS A 6 -0.02 3.45 -1.78
N TYR A 7 0.45 3.06 -0.60
CA TYR A 7 1.64 3.66 0.03
C TYR A 7 2.92 2.93 -0.34
N THR A 8 3.98 3.68 -0.64
CA THR A 8 5.26 3.14 -1.10
C THR A 8 6.43 4.04 -0.66
N PRO A 9 7.65 3.53 -0.51
CA PRO A 9 8.83 4.38 -0.40
C PRO A 9 9.00 5.24 -1.64
N GLU A 10 9.47 6.46 -1.48
CA GLU A 10 9.51 7.42 -2.57
C GLU A 10 10.37 6.99 -3.74
N PHE A 11 11.53 6.39 -3.48
CA PHE A 11 12.43 5.89 -4.52
C PHE A 11 11.81 4.79 -5.41
N LYS A 12 10.67 4.19 -5.01
CA LYS A 12 9.91 3.23 -5.82
C LYS A 12 8.83 3.88 -6.67
N LEU A 13 8.44 5.12 -6.38
CA LEU A 13 7.29 5.77 -6.99
C LEU A 13 7.44 5.85 -8.52
N GLN A 14 8.57 6.37 -9.02
CA GLN A 14 8.82 6.46 -10.46
C GLN A 14 8.78 5.09 -11.14
N THR A 15 9.41 4.07 -10.55
CA THR A 15 9.38 2.70 -11.10
C THR A 15 7.96 2.14 -11.19
N ILE A 16 7.09 2.43 -10.20
CA ILE A 16 5.69 2.02 -10.24
C ILE A 16 4.97 2.76 -11.38
N ILE A 17 5.18 4.08 -11.51
CA ILE A 17 4.62 4.91 -12.58
C ILE A 17 5.02 4.40 -13.96
N ASP A 18 6.29 4.09 -14.17
CA ASP A 18 6.83 3.61 -15.44
C ASP A 18 6.27 2.24 -15.81
N SER A 19 6.04 1.38 -14.81
CA SER A 19 5.43 0.06 -15.04
C SER A 19 3.94 0.13 -15.40
N GLY A 20 3.28 1.26 -15.12
CA GLY A 20 1.86 1.47 -15.37
C GLY A 20 0.92 0.63 -14.48
N GLU A 21 1.42 -0.01 -13.42
CA GLU A 21 0.62 -0.84 -12.54
C GLU A 21 1.16 -0.93 -11.10
N ILE A 22 0.25 -0.98 -10.13
CA ILE A 22 0.56 -1.42 -8.78
C ILE A 22 0.50 -2.94 -8.81
N LYS A 23 1.68 -3.56 -8.72
CA LYS A 23 1.84 -5.01 -8.82
C LYS A 23 1.29 -5.73 -7.58
N LEU A 24 0.94 -6.99 -7.77
CA LEU A 24 0.52 -7.88 -6.70
C LEU A 24 1.71 -8.18 -5.77
N ALA A 25 1.48 -8.15 -4.45
CA ALA A 25 2.51 -8.48 -3.47
C ALA A 25 2.69 -10.00 -3.37
N THR A 26 3.77 -10.53 -3.95
CA THR A 26 4.04 -11.98 -4.04
C THR A 26 4.98 -12.52 -2.96
N LYS A 27 5.85 -11.68 -2.38
CA LYS A 27 6.92 -12.11 -1.47
C LYS A 27 6.45 -12.79 -0.18
N SER A 28 5.23 -12.51 0.27
CA SER A 28 4.67 -13.03 1.52
C SER A 28 3.53 -14.02 1.31
N VAL A 29 3.31 -14.48 0.08
CA VAL A 29 2.29 -15.48 -0.23
C VAL A 29 2.86 -16.87 0.01
N GLY A 30 2.61 -17.40 1.20
CA GLY A 30 3.19 -18.68 1.65
C GLY A 30 2.34 -19.90 1.33
N HIS A 31 1.01 -19.75 1.21
CA HIS A 31 0.12 -20.89 1.02
C HIS A 31 -0.16 -21.17 -0.46
N LYS A 32 -0.11 -22.45 -0.87
CA LYS A 32 -0.18 -22.89 -2.28
C LYS A 32 -1.39 -22.36 -3.06
N LYS A 33 -2.52 -22.11 -2.39
CA LYS A 33 -3.76 -21.61 -3.01
C LYS A 33 -4.00 -20.13 -2.76
N GLU A 34 -3.17 -19.49 -1.93
CA GLU A 34 -3.30 -18.08 -1.61
C GLU A 34 -2.95 -17.24 -2.85
N LYS A 35 -3.74 -16.20 -3.07
CA LYS A 35 -3.57 -15.28 -4.19
C LYS A 35 -2.91 -14.00 -3.67
N PRO A 36 -1.88 -13.49 -4.36
CA PRO A 36 -1.28 -12.22 -4.00
C PRO A 36 -2.27 -11.07 -4.19
N VAL A 37 -2.07 -9.98 -3.44
CA VAL A 37 -2.96 -8.83 -3.42
C VAL A 37 -2.18 -7.56 -3.73
N ALA A 38 -2.76 -6.67 -4.54
CA ALA A 38 -2.31 -5.28 -4.65
C ALA A 38 -2.98 -4.47 -3.53
N TRP A 39 -2.18 -4.06 -2.55
CA TRP A 39 -2.66 -3.45 -1.30
C TRP A 39 -2.90 -1.95 -1.43
N VAL A 40 -4.02 -1.49 -0.87
CA VAL A 40 -4.36 -0.07 -0.73
C VAL A 40 -5.07 0.16 0.62
N SER A 41 -5.05 1.39 1.10
CA SER A 41 -5.74 1.76 2.35
C SER A 41 -6.75 2.89 2.10
N SER A 42 -7.80 2.97 2.91
CA SER A 42 -8.68 4.16 2.91
C SER A 42 -8.21 5.26 3.87
N ASN A 43 -7.14 5.02 4.63
CA ASN A 43 -6.48 6.04 5.44
C ASN A 43 -5.82 7.07 4.52
N GLU A 44 -6.19 8.35 4.65
CA GLU A 44 -5.66 9.45 3.83
C GLU A 44 -4.41 10.11 4.38
N PHE A 45 -3.94 9.73 5.57
CA PHE A 45 -2.73 10.30 6.17
C PHE A 45 -1.53 9.43 5.86
N TRP A 46 -1.44 8.26 6.47
CA TRP A 46 -0.42 7.25 6.20
C TRP A 46 -0.90 5.92 6.80
N GLU A 47 -0.81 4.84 6.04
CA GLU A 47 -1.11 3.50 6.57
C GLU A 47 0.09 3.00 7.40
N HIS A 48 -0.06 2.88 8.71
CA HIS A 48 1.02 2.45 9.61
C HIS A 48 1.66 1.11 9.19
N THR A 49 0.87 0.19 8.65
CA THR A 49 1.37 -1.11 8.18
C THR A 49 2.20 -1.02 6.89
N ALA A 50 2.20 0.13 6.20
CA ALA A 50 3.03 0.36 5.02
C ALA A 50 4.49 0.73 5.37
N THR A 51 4.73 1.19 6.60
CA THR A 51 6.05 1.56 7.12
C THR A 51 7.01 0.37 7.08
N LYS A 52 8.22 0.57 6.56
CA LYS A 52 9.17 -0.50 6.30
C LYS A 52 9.97 -0.87 7.54
N MET A 53 10.46 -2.10 7.51
CA MET A 53 11.52 -2.54 8.40
C MET A 53 12.87 -2.19 7.78
N ALA A 54 13.82 -1.78 8.60
CA ALA A 54 15.19 -1.52 8.22
C ALA A 54 16.14 -2.41 9.03
N PHE A 55 17.32 -2.68 8.46
CA PHE A 55 18.40 -3.32 9.18
C PHE A 55 19.32 -2.24 9.73
N ILE A 56 19.34 -2.08 11.06
CA ILE A 56 20.09 -1.04 11.77
C ILE A 56 20.92 -1.73 12.84
N ASP A 57 22.23 -1.51 12.83
CA ASP A 57 23.18 -2.06 13.81
C ASP A 57 23.02 -3.57 14.07
N GLY A 58 22.92 -4.36 12.99
CA GLY A 58 22.79 -5.81 13.10
C GLY A 58 21.38 -6.33 13.41
N ASN A 59 20.39 -5.44 13.61
CA ASN A 59 19.04 -5.79 14.03
C ASN A 59 17.98 -5.34 13.03
N ILE A 60 16.91 -6.12 12.90
CA ILE A 60 15.72 -5.72 12.13
C ILE A 60 14.83 -4.86 13.04
N LYS A 61 14.65 -3.60 12.67
CA LYS A 61 13.79 -2.64 13.37
C LYS A 61 12.65 -2.20 12.47
N GLN A 62 11.44 -2.12 13.03
CA GLN A 62 10.32 -1.43 12.41
C GLN A 62 10.56 0.09 12.49
N LEU A 63 10.60 0.78 11.35
CA LEU A 63 10.74 2.24 11.35
C LEU A 63 9.49 2.91 11.91
N THR A 64 9.65 4.10 12.49
CA THR A 64 8.53 5.04 12.68
C THR A 64 8.19 5.73 11.35
N PHE A 65 7.08 6.47 11.32
CA PHE A 65 6.75 7.30 10.15
C PHE A 65 7.83 8.35 9.87
N GLU A 66 8.34 8.99 10.91
CA GLU A 66 9.37 10.02 10.84
C GLU A 66 10.71 9.45 10.33
N GLU A 67 11.10 8.26 10.81
CA GLU A 67 12.29 7.56 10.33
C GLU A 67 12.13 7.15 8.86
N GLN A 68 11.00 6.57 8.47
CA GLN A 68 10.70 6.25 7.07
C GLN A 68 10.76 7.49 6.18
N LEU A 69 10.10 8.58 6.58
CA LEU A 69 10.07 9.83 5.84
C LEU A 69 11.47 10.40 5.63
N ARG A 70 12.29 10.42 6.69
CA ARG A 70 13.67 10.91 6.66
C ARG A 70 14.57 10.03 5.79
N ASP A 71 14.47 8.71 5.93
CA ASP A 71 15.48 7.78 5.41
C ASP A 71 15.18 7.33 3.97
N ILE A 72 13.90 7.13 3.62
CA ILE A 72 13.49 6.57 2.32
C ILE A 72 12.27 7.27 1.67
N GLY A 73 11.76 8.32 2.31
CA GLY A 73 10.61 9.08 1.85
C GLY A 73 9.27 8.33 1.96
N CYS A 74 8.20 9.11 1.91
CA CYS A 74 6.83 8.60 1.90
C CYS A 74 6.13 9.05 0.61
N ALA A 75 5.66 8.09 -0.17
CA ALA A 75 4.90 8.34 -1.37
C ALA A 75 3.57 7.59 -1.34
N ARG A 76 2.60 8.09 -2.10
CA ARG A 76 1.32 7.41 -2.31
C ARG A 76 0.79 7.57 -3.73
N ILE A 77 -0.05 6.64 -4.14
CA ILE A 77 -0.85 6.70 -5.37
C ILE A 77 -2.33 6.62 -4.97
N GLU A 78 -3.10 7.64 -5.29
CA GLU A 78 -4.56 7.63 -5.12
C GLU A 78 -5.19 6.78 -6.25
N VAL A 79 -6.04 5.82 -5.87
CA VAL A 79 -6.68 4.88 -6.80
C VAL A 79 -8.21 4.93 -6.68
N CYS A 80 -8.87 4.75 -7.82
CA CYS A 80 -10.32 4.58 -7.91
C CYS A 80 -10.78 3.25 -7.27
N SER A 81 -12.05 3.18 -6.89
CA SER A 81 -12.63 2.02 -6.20
C SER A 81 -12.86 0.77 -7.07
N THR A 82 -12.59 0.85 -8.38
CA THR A 82 -12.81 -0.25 -9.32
C THR A 82 -12.02 -1.50 -8.95
N GLY A 83 -12.73 -2.60 -8.64
CA GLY A 83 -12.11 -3.88 -8.33
C GLY A 83 -11.41 -3.94 -6.97
N ILE A 84 -11.65 -2.97 -6.09
CA ILE A 84 -11.13 -2.93 -4.73
C ILE A 84 -12.07 -3.68 -3.77
N MET A 85 -11.51 -4.51 -2.90
CA MET A 85 -12.22 -5.31 -1.90
C MET A 85 -11.72 -4.94 -0.50
N SER A 86 -12.62 -4.99 0.49
CA SER A 86 -12.23 -4.86 1.90
C SER A 86 -11.38 -6.05 2.34
N TRP A 87 -10.59 -5.85 3.38
CA TRP A 87 -9.83 -6.89 4.05
C TRP A 87 -10.67 -8.12 4.41
N ALA A 88 -11.84 -7.95 5.03
CA ALA A 88 -12.75 -9.05 5.36
C ALA A 88 -13.13 -9.89 4.12
N LYS A 89 -13.34 -9.25 2.97
CA LYS A 89 -13.64 -9.95 1.71
C LYS A 89 -12.39 -10.61 1.12
N LEU A 90 -11.23 -9.97 1.26
CA LEU A 90 -9.95 -10.47 0.77
C LEU A 90 -9.52 -11.76 1.45
N ILE A 91 -9.67 -11.89 2.77
CA ILE A 91 -9.32 -13.13 3.50
C ILE A 91 -9.90 -14.35 2.77
N HIS A 92 -11.20 -14.29 2.45
CA HIS A 92 -11.87 -15.37 1.73
C HIS A 92 -11.48 -15.45 0.25
N LYS A 93 -11.50 -14.33 -0.49
CA LYS A 93 -11.32 -14.33 -1.95
C LYS A 93 -9.87 -14.60 -2.39
N ALA A 94 -8.91 -14.16 -1.58
CA ALA A 94 -7.49 -14.45 -1.73
C ALA A 94 -7.11 -15.84 -1.20
N LYS A 95 -8.03 -16.55 -0.52
CA LYS A 95 -7.76 -17.86 0.11
C LYS A 95 -6.60 -17.79 1.10
N MET A 96 -6.54 -16.70 1.87
CA MET A 96 -5.59 -16.56 2.98
C MET A 96 -5.91 -17.59 4.05
N ASN A 97 -4.88 -18.07 4.74
CA ASN A 97 -5.09 -18.88 5.93
C ASN A 97 -5.70 -17.99 7.04
N PRO A 98 -6.87 -18.32 7.61
CA PRO A 98 -7.52 -17.49 8.63
C PRO A 98 -6.65 -17.23 9.87
N PHE A 99 -5.84 -18.19 10.28
CA PHE A 99 -4.91 -18.03 11.41
C PHE A 99 -3.77 -17.05 11.08
N ILE A 100 -3.25 -17.09 9.85
CA ILE A 100 -2.25 -16.10 9.42
C ILE A 100 -2.88 -14.72 9.28
N ALA A 101 -4.11 -14.64 8.76
CA ALA A 101 -4.85 -13.40 8.66
C ALA A 101 -5.10 -12.76 10.04
N SER A 102 -5.44 -13.54 11.08
CA SER A 102 -5.62 -13.01 12.43
C SER A 102 -4.30 -12.50 13.02
N ILE A 103 -3.18 -13.20 12.81
CA ILE A 103 -1.85 -12.73 13.22
C ILE A 103 -1.49 -11.41 12.51
N MET A 104 -1.79 -11.29 11.21
CA MET A 104 -1.58 -10.07 10.46
C MET A 104 -2.42 -8.90 11.01
N GLU A 105 -3.69 -9.15 11.35
CA GLU A 105 -4.56 -8.16 11.99
C GLU A 105 -3.98 -7.69 13.33
N GLU A 106 -3.66 -8.63 14.23
CA GLU A 106 -3.10 -8.33 15.55
C GLU A 106 -1.82 -7.51 15.44
N LYS A 107 -0.90 -7.92 14.56
CA LYS A 107 0.36 -7.20 14.36
C LYS A 107 0.13 -5.82 13.76
N GLY A 108 -0.78 -5.69 12.79
CA GLY A 108 -1.11 -4.40 12.20
C GLY A 108 -1.77 -3.44 13.19
N ILE A 109 -2.63 -3.95 14.06
CA ILE A 109 -3.23 -3.17 15.17
C ILE A 109 -2.15 -2.70 16.14
N GLN A 110 -1.19 -3.56 16.52
CA GLN A 110 -0.06 -3.17 17.37
C GLN A 110 0.80 -2.06 16.74
N MET A 111 0.85 -1.98 15.41
CA MET A 111 1.54 -0.90 14.68
C MET A 111 0.72 0.39 14.57
N GLY A 112 -0.54 0.39 15.02
CA GLY A 112 -1.49 1.51 14.88
C GLY A 112 -2.37 1.45 13.63
N GLY A 113 -2.28 0.39 12.83
CA GLY A 113 -3.13 0.16 11.67
C GLY A 113 -4.56 -0.22 12.05
N LYS A 114 -5.51 0.04 11.14
CA LYS A 114 -6.93 -0.32 11.33
C LYS A 114 -7.38 -1.27 10.21
N PRO A 115 -7.69 -2.54 10.51
CA PRO A 115 -8.12 -3.50 9.48
C PRO A 115 -9.33 -3.07 8.63
N SER A 116 -10.21 -2.22 9.18
CA SER A 116 -11.35 -1.63 8.44
C SER A 116 -10.94 -0.63 7.36
N GLU A 117 -9.71 -0.12 7.43
CA GLU A 117 -9.07 0.75 6.45
C GLU A 117 -8.25 -0.03 5.42
N TRP A 118 -8.07 -1.35 5.58
CA TRP A 118 -7.29 -2.17 4.67
C TRP A 118 -8.13 -2.71 3.51
N TYR A 119 -7.63 -2.51 2.30
CA TYR A 119 -8.28 -2.91 1.07
C TYR A 119 -7.25 -3.44 0.06
N GLY A 120 -7.74 -4.00 -1.03
CA GLY A 120 -6.86 -4.43 -2.09
C GLY A 120 -7.58 -5.05 -3.28
N SER A 121 -6.80 -5.41 -4.28
CA SER A 121 -7.29 -6.08 -5.47
C SER A 121 -6.55 -7.39 -5.72
N LEU A 122 -7.26 -8.38 -6.26
CA LEU A 122 -6.65 -9.64 -6.73
C LEU A 122 -6.03 -9.51 -8.13
N ASN A 123 -6.13 -8.32 -8.73
CA ASN A 123 -5.49 -7.98 -10.00
C ASN A 123 -4.55 -6.78 -9.77
N ALA A 124 -3.53 -6.64 -10.62
CA ALA A 124 -2.70 -5.43 -10.60
C ALA A 124 -3.57 -4.19 -10.88
N ILE A 125 -3.36 -3.11 -10.12
CA ILE A 125 -4.15 -1.87 -10.28
C ILE A 125 -3.48 -1.04 -11.35
N LYS A 126 -4.10 -0.97 -12.53
CA LYS A 126 -3.56 -0.27 -13.71
C LYS A 126 -3.59 1.25 -13.56
N LYS A 127 -2.63 1.95 -14.17
CA LYS A 127 -2.47 3.42 -14.14
C LYS A 127 -3.70 4.20 -14.56
N LYS A 128 -4.53 3.66 -15.47
CA LYS A 128 -5.82 4.26 -15.83
C LYS A 128 -6.81 4.42 -14.67
N ASN A 129 -6.57 3.72 -13.56
CA ASN A 129 -7.39 3.79 -12.34
C ASN A 129 -6.72 4.65 -11.26
N TRP A 130 -5.64 5.37 -11.58
CA TRP A 130 -4.95 6.25 -10.63
C TRP A 130 -5.34 7.70 -10.92
N SER A 131 -5.66 8.45 -9.88
CA SER A 131 -6.01 9.87 -9.99
C SER A 131 -4.83 10.78 -9.66
N ARG A 132 -3.95 10.38 -8.73
CA ARG A 132 -2.79 11.17 -8.28
C ARG A 132 -1.64 10.26 -7.87
N ALA A 133 -0.42 10.77 -8.00
CA ALA A 133 0.75 10.26 -7.29
C ALA A 133 1.39 11.42 -6.53
N GLU A 134 1.65 11.22 -5.25
CA GLU A 134 2.06 12.29 -4.34
C GLU A 134 3.23 11.82 -3.46
N VAL A 135 4.08 12.76 -3.05
CA VAL A 135 5.15 12.55 -2.07
C VAL A 135 4.88 13.43 -0.86
N PHE A 136 5.28 12.97 0.33
CA PHE A 136 5.07 13.74 1.56
C PHE A 136 6.24 14.69 1.79
N ARG A 137 5.95 15.99 1.93
CA ARG A 137 6.95 17.07 2.10
C ARG A 137 6.40 18.13 3.03
N ASN A 138 7.22 18.57 3.99
CA ASN A 138 6.89 19.68 4.89
C ASN A 138 5.51 19.55 5.57
N GLY A 139 5.08 18.32 5.88
CA GLY A 139 3.79 18.05 6.52
C GLY A 139 2.61 17.85 5.56
N GLU A 140 2.82 17.93 4.24
CA GLU A 140 1.76 17.87 3.25
C GLU A 140 2.05 16.86 2.13
N TRP A 141 0.98 16.38 1.50
CA TRP A 141 1.05 15.58 0.27
C TRP A 141 1.17 16.51 -0.94
N VAL A 142 2.29 16.46 -1.65
CA VAL A 142 2.55 17.26 -2.84
C VAL A 142 2.54 16.38 -4.09
N LEU A 143 1.99 16.89 -5.19
CA LEU A 143 1.93 16.15 -6.46
C LEU A 143 3.35 15.81 -6.92
N PHE A 144 3.55 14.56 -7.35
CA PHE A 144 4.82 14.13 -7.91
C PHE A 144 4.94 14.62 -9.36
N GLU A 145 5.95 15.42 -9.65
CA GLU A 145 6.07 16.21 -10.90
C GLU A 145 5.94 15.40 -12.19
N SER A 146 6.40 14.15 -12.20
CA SER A 146 6.33 13.28 -13.38
C SER A 146 4.97 12.59 -13.57
N PHE A 147 4.02 12.78 -12.66
CA PHE A 147 2.70 12.16 -12.76
C PHE A 147 1.77 12.96 -13.66
N GLN A 148 1.59 12.46 -14.88
CA GLN A 148 0.49 12.85 -15.74
C GLN A 148 -0.70 11.90 -15.50
N SER A 149 -1.80 12.45 -14.98
CA SER A 149 -3.08 11.73 -14.96
C SER A 149 -3.56 11.54 -16.40
N ILE A 150 -4.04 10.34 -16.72
CA ILE A 150 -4.77 10.13 -17.97
C ILE A 150 -6.15 10.73 -17.72
N GLU A 151 -6.42 11.93 -18.26
CA GLU A 151 -7.79 12.41 -18.36
C GLU A 151 -8.57 11.37 -19.16
N ALA A 152 -9.66 10.87 -18.57
CA ALA A 152 -10.55 9.97 -19.28
C ALA A 152 -11.16 10.75 -20.47
N LEU A 153 -10.71 10.44 -21.68
CA LEU A 153 -11.39 10.78 -22.93
C LEU A 153 -12.77 10.10 -22.98
#